data_AF-A0A7J7MQW6-F1
#
_entry.id   AF-A0A7J7MQW6-F1
#
_cell.length_a   1.000
_cell.length_b   1.000
_cell.length_c   1.000
_cell.angle_alpha   90.00
_cell.angle_beta   90.00
_cell.angle_gamma   90.00
#
_symmetry.space_group_name_H-M   'P 1'
#
loop_
_entity.id
_entity.type
_entity.pdbx_description
1 polymer ?
#
loop_
_entity_poly.entity_id
_entity_poly.type
_entity_poly.pdbx_seq_one_letter_code
_entity_poly.pdbx_strand_id
1 'polypeptide(L)' 'MKKITVLAVLALFLVSFQLKNVESDAFDCLDACQTGCVASYINDPRQMSRCDSKCTIKCDRGVVVTKVIGG' A
#
# COMPACT_ATOMS: atom_id res chain seq x y z
N MET A 1 2.05 -20.89 36.15
CA MET A 1 2.97 -20.42 35.09
C MET A 1 2.54 -20.90 33.70
N LYS A 2 2.59 -22.20 33.35
CA LYS A 2 2.28 -22.72 32.00
C LYS A 2 0.95 -22.24 31.38
N LYS A 3 -0.14 -22.17 32.17
CA LYS A 3 -1.47 -21.73 31.71
C LYS A 3 -1.50 -20.23 31.35
N ILE A 4 -0.75 -19.41 32.10
CA ILE A 4 -0.66 -17.96 31.89
C ILE A 4 0.15 -17.67 30.63
N THR A 5 1.21 -18.45 30.40
CA THR A 5 2.03 -18.35 29.18
C THR A 5 1.24 -18.72 27.93
N VAL A 6 0.40 -19.77 27.99
CA VAL A 6 -0.47 -20.16 26.87
C VAL A 6 -1.50 -19.07 26.56
N LEU A 7 -2.12 -18.48 27.58
CA LEU A 7 -3.06 -17.36 27.41
C LEU A 7 -2.38 -16.12 26.79
N ALA A 8 -1.17 -15.80 27.22
CA ALA A 8 -0.41 -14.67 26.68
C ALA A 8 -0.02 -14.87 25.21
N VAL A 9 0.41 -16.08 24.84
CA VAL A 9 0.75 -16.42 23.45
C VAL A 9 -0.49 -16.40 22.56
N LEU A 10 -1.61 -16.93 23.04
CA LEU A 10 -2.88 -16.90 22.31
C LEU A 10 -3.38 -15.47 22.10
N ALA A 11 -3.29 -14.61 23.12
CA ALA A 11 -3.64 -13.19 23.02
C ALA A 11 -2.76 -12.46 22.01
N LEU A 12 -1.45 -12.73 21.99
CA LEU A 12 -0.52 -12.13 21.04
C LEU A 12 -0.88 -12.48 19.58
N PHE A 13 -1.16 -13.76 19.32
CA PHE A 13 -1.58 -14.23 17.99
C PHE A 13 -2.86 -13.52 17.52
N LEU A 14 -3.87 -13.42 18.39
CA LEU A 14 -5.14 -12.76 18.06
C LEU A 14 -4.95 -11.28 17.71
N VAL A 15 -4.00 -10.57 18.34
CA VAL A 15 -3.66 -9.19 17.99
C VAL A 15 -2.96 -9.13 16.63
N SER A 16 -2.10 -10.10 16.29
CA SER A 16 -1.44 -10.18 14.98
C SER A 16 -2.42 -10.44 13.82
N PHE A 17 -3.50 -11.19 14.06
CA PHE A 17 -4.54 -11.41 13.04
C PHE A 17 -5.41 -10.17 12.78
N GLN A 18 -5.39 -9.18 13.69
CA GLN A 18 -6.11 -7.92 13.53
C GLN A 18 -5.27 -6.83 12.85
N LEU A 19 -4.16 -7.18 12.21
CA LEU A 19 -3.57 -6.33 11.17
C LEU A 19 -4.57 -6.29 10.00
N LYS A 20 -5.57 -5.42 10.11
CA LYS A 20 -6.27 -4.90 8.94
C LYS A 20 -5.18 -4.37 8.02
N ASN A 21 -5.03 -5.00 6.86
CA ASN A 21 -4.33 -4.37 5.75
C ASN A 21 -5.05 -3.04 5.53
N VAL A 22 -4.39 -1.95 5.91
CA VAL A 22 -4.86 -0.61 5.55
C VAL A 22 -4.75 -0.60 4.04
N GLU A 23 -5.89 -0.67 3.37
CA GLU A 23 -5.96 -0.54 1.93
C GLU A 23 -5.39 0.85 1.63
N SER A 24 -4.17 0.88 1.08
CA SER A 24 -3.54 2.11 0.61
C SER A 24 -4.55 2.79 -0.29
N ASP A 25 -5.00 3.99 0.08
CA ASP A 25 -5.89 4.75 -0.78
C ASP A 25 -5.17 4.98 -2.13
N ALA A 26 -5.94 5.14 -3.20
CA ALA A 26 -5.38 5.40 -4.53
C ALA A 26 -4.53 6.69 -4.53
N PHE A 27 -4.88 7.63 -3.64
CA PHE A 27 -4.11 8.83 -3.36
C PHE A 27 -2.74 8.54 -2.73
N ASP A 28 -2.70 7.69 -1.69
CA ASP A 28 -1.46 7.27 -1.04
C ASP A 28 -0.53 6.52 -2.01
N CYS A 29 -1.11 5.72 -2.91
CA CYS A 29 -0.36 5.06 -3.97
C CYS A 29 0.28 6.07 -4.93
N LEU A 30 -0.48 7.07 -5.36
CA LEU A 30 -0.02 8.04 -6.35
C LEU A 30 1.11 8.90 -5.77
N ASP A 31 0.92 9.43 -4.56
CA ASP A 31 1.91 10.27 -3.87
C ASP A 31 3.21 9.52 -3.60
N ALA A 32 3.13 8.29 -3.06
CA ALA A 32 4.31 7.46 -2.82
C ALA A 32 5.05 7.11 -4.13
N CYS A 33 4.30 6.87 -5.22
CA CYS A 33 4.89 6.57 -6.52
C CYS A 33 5.61 7.79 -7.12
N GLN A 34 4.97 8.97 -7.09
CA GLN A 34 5.57 10.21 -7.60
C GLN A 34 6.79 10.62 -6.77
N THR A 35 6.76 10.44 -5.45
CA THR A 35 7.93 10.65 -4.59
C THR A 35 9.12 9.77 -5.02
N GLY A 36 8.86 8.51 -5.37
CA GLY A 36 9.88 7.60 -5.92
C GLY A 36 10.41 8.07 -7.28
N CYS A 37 9.56 8.64 -8.14
CA CYS A 37 9.96 9.22 -9.41
C CYS A 37 10.92 10.41 -9.22
N VAL A 38 10.60 11.32 -8.29
CA VAL A 38 11.46 12.47 -7.96
C VAL A 38 12.82 12.01 -7.44
N ALA A 39 12.83 11.08 -6.47
CA ALA A 39 14.07 10.56 -5.92
C ALA A 39 14.98 9.89 -6.96
N SER A 40 14.38 9.25 -7.98
CA SER A 40 15.11 8.47 -8.99
C SER A 40 15.52 9.28 -10.22
N TYR A 41 14.73 10.31 -10.59
CA TYR A 41 14.85 11.00 -11.87
C TYR A 41 14.97 12.53 -11.73
N ILE A 42 15.39 13.05 -10.58
CA ILE A 42 15.53 14.50 -10.33
C ILE A 42 16.37 15.24 -11.40
N ASN A 43 17.35 14.56 -12.00
CA ASN A 43 18.24 15.11 -13.03
C ASN A 43 17.81 14.76 -14.47
N ASP A 44 16.72 14.01 -14.65
CA ASP A 44 16.19 13.60 -15.96
C ASP A 44 14.68 13.89 -16.03
N PRO A 45 14.29 15.12 -16.45
CA PRO A 45 12.88 15.54 -16.46
C PRO A 45 12.03 14.70 -17.44
N ARG A 46 12.66 14.11 -18.47
CA ARG A 46 11.96 13.28 -19.45
C ARG A 46 11.60 11.92 -18.84
N GLN A 47 12.49 11.33 -18.05
CA GLN A 47 12.16 10.10 -17.32
C GLN A 47 11.22 10.35 -16.15
N MET A 48 11.35 11.49 -15.46
CA MET A 48 10.42 11.88 -14.39
C MET A 48 8.98 11.94 -14.89
N SER A 49 8.72 12.67 -15.98
CA SER A 49 7.38 12.76 -16.59
C SER A 49 6.80 11.40 -17.04
N ARG A 50 7.67 10.51 -17.55
CA ARG A 50 7.25 9.14 -17.91
C ARG A 50 6.95 8.28 -16.69
N CYS A 51 7.70 8.46 -15.62
CA CYS A 51 7.48 7.78 -14.35
C CYS A 51 6.13 8.22 -13.74
N ASP A 52 5.85 9.53 -13.73
CA ASP A 52 4.56 10.08 -13.26
C ASP A 52 3.37 9.50 -14.03
N SER A 53 3.47 9.42 -15.36
CA SER A 53 2.41 8.82 -16.19
C SER A 53 2.16 7.34 -15.84
N LYS A 54 3.21 6.60 -15.46
CA LYS A 54 3.09 5.21 -15.01
C LYS A 54 2.49 5.10 -13.62
N CYS A 55 2.74 6.08 -12.74
CA CYS A 55 2.12 6.14 -11.41
C CYS A 55 0.60 6.25 -11.52
N THR A 56 0.09 7.09 -12.42
CA THR A 56 -1.36 7.16 -12.68
C THR A 56 -1.92 5.81 -13.11
N ILE A 57 -1.30 5.13 -14.08
CA ILE A 57 -1.78 3.81 -14.55
C ILE A 57 -1.71 2.76 -13.44
N LYS A 58 -0.67 2.78 -12.60
CA LYS A 58 -0.47 1.81 -11.52
C LYS A 58 -1.51 2.00 -10.41
N CYS A 59 -1.77 3.24 -10.03
CA CYS A 59 -2.61 3.57 -8.89
C CYS A 59 -4.10 3.70 -9.25
N ASP A 60 -4.43 4.04 -10.50
CA ASP A 60 -5.81 4.07 -10.99
C ASP A 60 -6.41 2.66 -11.18
N ARG A 61 -5.57 1.63 -11.32
CA ARG A 61 -6.01 0.22 -11.35
C ARG A 61 -6.61 -0.26 -10.02
N GLY A 62 -6.39 0.45 -8.91
CA GLY A 62 -7.06 0.19 -7.63
C GLY A 62 -8.56 0.51 -7.67
N VAL A 63 -8.97 1.50 -8.47
CA VAL A 63 -10.37 1.93 -8.62
C VAL A 63 -11.15 0.97 -9.52
N VAL A 64 -10.51 0.42 -10.56
CA VAL A 64 -11.17 -0.54 -11.46
C VAL A 64 -11.41 -1.89 -10.78
N VAL A 65 -10.46 -2.38 -9.98
CA VAL A 65 -10.61 -3.70 -9.33
C VAL A 65 -11.66 -3.68 -8.23
N THR A 66 -11.76 -2.60 -7.44
CA THR A 66 -12.84 -2.45 -6.43
C THR A 66 -14.21 -2.23 -7.06
N LYS A 67 -14.29 -1.50 -8.18
CA LYS A 67 -15.56 -1.28 -8.89
C LYS A 67 -16.14 -2.55 -9.55
N VAL A 68 -15.32 -3.56 -9.84
CA VAL A 68 -15.78 -4.83 -10.46
C VAL A 68 -16.32 -5.83 -9.42
N ILE A 69 -15.95 -5.72 -8.14
CA ILE A 69 -16.30 -6.70 -7.09
C ILE A 69 -17.43 -6.19 -6.17
N GLY A 70 -17.76 -4.89 -6.20
CA GLY A 70 -18.79 -4.26 -5.37
C GLY A 70 -20.05 -3.83 -6.12
N GLY A 71 -20.56 -4.66 -7.04
CA GLY A 71 -21.83 -4.45 -7.76
C GLY A 71 -22.78 -5.61 -7.57
#